data_AF-A0A101PV16-F1
#
_entry.id   AF-A0A101PV16-F1
#
_cell.length_a   1.000
_cell.length_b   1.000
_cell.length_c   1.000
_cell.angle_alpha   90.00
_cell.angle_beta   90.00
_cell.angle_gamma   90.00
#
_symmetry.space_group_name_H-M   'P 1'
#
loop_
_entity.id
_entity.type
_entity.pdbx_description
1 polymer ?
#
loop_
_entity_poly.entity_id
_entity_poly.type
_entity_poly.pdbx_seq_one_letter_code
_entity_poly.pdbx_strand_id
1 'polypeptide(L)'
;MLLATALAAGITATDVTTAAATALPGAARAGSTADTAVRASWPTVKSGQRGVDVATVQLLLTARGYTLTADGVFGSGTAAKVKAFQRAKHLTADGIVGPNTWTKLVMTVKSGSKGAAVKAVQRQLTDNGYAVTADGVFGSGTAAKVKAFQRAKHLTANGVVDVQTWAALVRGGGGTGGGGGKLSDAQAAARLRAAGITRSSSGNCTNRNNKNCTSLQDIRVRTVDGVIALKRKSGCRIVITGGTEVGHAGGTYSHWNGYKVDVARTSCVTNYIHGHSRKHHKRGDGAWVWRVTSGGRTVIDYADENWANHWDITYY
;
A
#
# COMPACT_ATOMS: atom_id res chain seq x y z
N MET A 1 35.17 -36.60 -94.63
CA MET A 1 34.89 -38.05 -94.50
C MET A 1 34.95 -38.35 -93.01
N LEU A 2 33.97 -38.93 -92.32
CA LEU A 2 32.80 -39.72 -92.70
C LEU A 2 31.76 -39.63 -91.56
N LEU A 3 30.48 -39.78 -91.95
CA LEU A 3 29.24 -40.18 -91.27
C LEU A 3 29.27 -40.53 -89.76
N ALA A 4 28.40 -39.96 -88.91
CA ALA A 4 26.94 -40.16 -88.74
C ALA A 4 26.54 -41.43 -87.96
N THR A 5 25.83 -41.26 -86.83
CA THR A 5 24.57 -41.96 -86.47
C THR A 5 24.01 -41.48 -85.12
N ALA A 6 22.70 -41.30 -85.10
CA ALA A 6 21.86 -40.92 -83.96
C ALA A 6 21.21 -42.17 -83.32
N LEU A 7 20.83 -42.13 -82.04
CA LEU A 7 19.42 -42.28 -81.62
C LEU A 7 19.22 -42.06 -80.10
N ALA A 8 17.97 -41.71 -79.78
CA ALA A 8 17.39 -41.22 -78.53
C ALA A 8 17.19 -42.25 -77.39
N ALA A 9 17.01 -41.77 -76.14
CA ALA A 9 15.70 -41.69 -75.44
C ALA A 9 15.80 -41.79 -73.90
N GLY A 10 14.95 -41.03 -73.18
CA GLY A 10 14.63 -41.13 -71.74
C GLY A 10 14.86 -39.82 -70.98
N ILE A 11 13.90 -38.90 -70.78
CA ILE A 11 12.72 -38.94 -69.87
C ILE A 11 13.20 -39.24 -68.43
N THR A 12 13.18 -38.34 -67.44
CA THR A 12 12.06 -37.53 -66.93
C THR A 12 12.53 -36.17 -66.34
N ALA A 13 11.73 -35.14 -66.59
CA ALA A 13 11.72 -33.91 -65.80
C ALA A 13 11.07 -34.20 -64.43
N THR A 14 11.65 -33.68 -63.35
CA THR A 14 10.94 -33.54 -62.07
C THR A 14 10.54 -32.08 -61.91
N ASP A 15 9.23 -31.88 -61.86
CA ASP A 15 8.57 -30.60 -61.62
C ASP A 15 9.02 -29.99 -60.29
N VAL A 16 9.57 -28.78 -60.36
CA VAL A 16 9.66 -27.88 -59.21
C VAL A 16 8.27 -27.32 -58.99
N THR A 17 7.53 -27.89 -58.04
CA THR A 17 6.25 -27.33 -57.61
C THR A 17 6.47 -26.00 -56.90
N THR A 18 6.01 -24.94 -57.55
CA THR A 18 5.72 -23.64 -56.93
C THR A 18 4.62 -23.79 -55.89
N ALA A 19 4.97 -23.71 -54.61
CA ALA A 19 4.02 -23.42 -53.54
C ALA A 19 4.10 -21.92 -53.21
N ALA A 20 3.06 -21.18 -53.61
CA ALA A 20 2.87 -19.79 -53.26
C ALA A 20 2.82 -19.61 -51.74
N ALA A 21 3.72 -18.80 -51.20
CA ALA A 21 3.68 -18.34 -49.81
C ALA A 21 2.53 -17.35 -49.63
N THR A 22 1.38 -17.85 -49.19
CA THR A 22 0.33 -17.00 -48.61
C THR A 22 0.80 -16.52 -47.24
N ALA A 23 1.09 -15.22 -47.15
CA ALA A 23 1.40 -14.54 -45.89
C ALA A 23 0.19 -14.64 -44.94
N LEU A 24 0.39 -15.27 -43.78
CA LEU A 24 -0.57 -15.22 -42.67
C LEU A 24 -0.54 -13.83 -42.01
N PRO A 25 -1.70 -13.29 -41.60
CA PRO A 25 -1.80 -12.01 -40.91
C PRO A 25 -1.12 -12.06 -39.54
N GLY A 26 -0.53 -10.91 -39.17
CA GLY A 26 0.45 -10.75 -38.11
C GLY A 26 0.11 -11.41 -36.77
N ALA A 27 1.07 -12.18 -36.27
CA ALA A 27 1.12 -12.61 -34.89
C ALA A 27 1.14 -11.38 -33.97
N ALA A 28 0.00 -11.10 -33.33
CA ALA A 28 -0.05 -10.25 -32.16
C ALA A 28 0.93 -10.84 -31.13
N ARG A 29 1.94 -10.04 -30.72
CA ARG A 29 2.87 -10.44 -29.66
C ARG A 29 2.05 -10.75 -28.40
N ALA A 30 1.98 -12.04 -28.06
CA ALA A 30 1.47 -12.49 -26.78
C ALA A 30 2.23 -11.75 -25.66
N GLY A 31 1.51 -10.92 -24.89
CA GLY A 31 2.06 -10.28 -23.71
C GLY A 31 2.61 -11.36 -22.78
N SER A 32 3.88 -11.21 -22.37
CA SER A 32 4.54 -12.16 -21.49
C SER A 32 3.71 -12.44 -20.23
N THR A 33 3.81 -13.64 -19.66
CA THR A 33 3.19 -14.02 -18.38
C THR A 33 3.53 -13.03 -17.25
N ALA A 34 4.68 -12.36 -17.32
CA ALA A 34 5.08 -11.29 -16.41
C ALA A 34 4.24 -10.01 -16.55
N ASP A 35 3.79 -9.64 -17.75
CA ASP A 35 2.93 -8.46 -17.97
C ASP A 35 1.51 -8.70 -17.40
N THR A 36 1.00 -9.92 -17.53
CA THR A 36 -0.27 -10.34 -16.91
C THR A 36 -0.16 -10.38 -15.37
N ALA A 37 0.95 -10.88 -14.83
CA ALA A 37 1.20 -10.92 -13.38
C ALA A 37 1.35 -9.52 -12.77
N VAL A 38 1.99 -8.58 -13.47
CA VAL A 38 2.11 -7.16 -13.04
C VAL A 38 0.74 -6.48 -13.06
N ARG A 39 -0.09 -6.73 -14.08
CA ARG A 39 -1.47 -6.21 -14.15
C ARG A 39 -2.35 -6.68 -12.99
N ALA A 40 -2.21 -7.92 -12.54
CA ALA A 40 -2.92 -8.46 -11.38
C ALA A 40 -2.40 -7.91 -10.03
N SER A 41 -1.28 -7.17 -10.01
CA SER A 41 -0.58 -6.75 -8.78
C SER A 41 -0.92 -5.34 -8.29
N TRP A 42 -1.59 -4.51 -9.10
CA TRP A 42 -1.84 -3.11 -8.77
C TRP A 42 -3.04 -2.92 -7.85
N PRO A 43 -2.96 -2.07 -6.81
CA PRO A 43 -4.11 -1.71 -6.00
C PRO A 43 -5.08 -0.79 -6.76
N THR A 44 -6.36 -0.85 -6.40
CA THR A 44 -7.36 0.09 -6.91
C THR A 44 -7.42 1.34 -6.03
N VAL A 45 -7.15 2.50 -6.63
CA VAL A 45 -7.22 3.80 -5.95
C VAL A 45 -8.36 4.68 -6.50
N LYS A 46 -9.28 5.14 -5.65
CA LYS A 46 -10.52 5.85 -6.04
C LYS A 46 -11.01 6.85 -5.01
N SER A 47 -12.01 7.66 -5.40
CA SER A 47 -12.65 8.67 -4.53
C SER A 47 -13.05 8.15 -3.16
N GLY A 48 -12.88 9.00 -2.14
CA GLY A 48 -13.14 8.69 -0.74
C GLY A 48 -11.97 8.01 -0.01
N GLN A 49 -11.04 7.41 -0.74
CA GLN A 49 -9.80 6.90 -0.16
C GLN A 49 -8.84 8.04 0.19
N ARG A 50 -7.86 7.72 1.03
CA ARG A 50 -6.81 8.63 1.49
C ARG A 50 -5.49 7.84 1.61
N GLY A 51 -4.37 8.48 1.99
CA GLY A 51 -3.10 7.81 2.32
C GLY A 51 -1.97 7.91 1.30
N VAL A 52 -0.93 7.10 1.51
CA VAL A 52 0.30 7.15 0.72
C VAL A 52 0.05 6.77 -0.74
N ASP A 53 -0.86 5.84 -1.02
CA ASP A 53 -1.19 5.45 -2.40
C ASP A 53 -1.92 6.58 -3.13
N VAL A 54 -2.82 7.29 -2.43
CA VAL A 54 -3.47 8.49 -2.97
C VAL A 54 -2.45 9.61 -3.19
N ALA A 55 -1.56 9.85 -2.22
CA ALA A 55 -0.49 10.83 -2.37
C ALA A 55 0.45 10.47 -3.52
N THR A 56 0.70 9.18 -3.75
CA THR A 56 1.46 8.65 -4.88
C THR A 56 0.78 8.99 -6.19
N VAL A 57 -0.54 8.74 -6.31
CA VAL A 57 -1.32 9.16 -7.49
C VAL A 57 -1.21 10.66 -7.73
N GLN A 58 -1.40 11.49 -6.70
CA GLN A 58 -1.36 12.95 -6.82
C GLN A 58 0.04 13.46 -7.26
N LEU A 59 1.10 12.90 -6.69
CA LEU A 59 2.48 13.24 -7.06
C LEU A 59 2.84 12.78 -8.47
N LEU A 60 2.42 11.58 -8.88
CA LEU A 60 2.64 11.10 -10.24
C LEU A 60 1.84 11.92 -11.25
N LEU A 61 0.60 12.28 -10.95
CA LEU A 61 -0.18 13.21 -11.77
C LEU A 61 0.51 14.57 -11.90
N THR A 62 1.05 15.11 -10.81
CA THR A 62 1.85 16.34 -10.83
C THR A 62 3.10 16.19 -11.71
N ALA A 63 3.81 15.06 -11.61
CA ALA A 63 4.94 14.74 -12.48
C ALA A 63 4.55 14.58 -13.97
N ARG A 64 3.27 14.36 -14.26
CA ARG A 64 2.69 14.32 -15.61
C ARG A 64 2.07 15.65 -16.05
N GLY A 65 2.27 16.73 -15.29
CA GLY A 65 1.80 18.07 -15.62
C GLY A 65 0.40 18.42 -15.08
N TYR A 66 -0.21 17.55 -14.27
CA TYR A 66 -1.50 17.83 -13.62
C TYR A 66 -1.25 18.38 -12.20
N THR A 67 -1.17 19.70 -12.06
CA THR A 67 -0.93 20.35 -10.76
C THR A 67 -2.01 19.97 -9.73
N LEU A 68 -1.55 19.37 -8.62
CA LEU A 68 -2.36 18.95 -7.48
C LEU A 68 -1.56 19.13 -6.18
N THR A 69 -2.27 19.41 -5.09
CA THR A 69 -1.70 19.26 -3.75
C THR A 69 -1.68 17.77 -3.38
N ALA A 70 -0.52 17.24 -3.03
CA ALA A 70 -0.36 15.85 -2.61
C ALA A 70 -0.65 15.66 -1.11
N ASP A 71 -1.91 15.91 -0.73
CA ASP A 71 -2.44 15.80 0.63
C ASP A 71 -2.82 14.38 1.06
N GLY A 72 -2.75 13.42 0.12
CA GLY A 72 -3.17 12.05 0.35
C GLY A 72 -4.67 11.91 0.53
N VAL A 73 -5.49 12.78 -0.05
CA VAL A 73 -6.95 12.70 -0.02
C VAL A 73 -7.54 12.61 -1.43
N PHE A 74 -8.29 11.54 -1.70
CA PHE A 74 -8.91 11.34 -3.01
C PHE A 74 -10.26 12.03 -3.03
N GLY A 75 -10.23 13.37 -3.09
CA GLY A 75 -11.40 14.22 -3.26
C GLY A 75 -11.78 14.42 -4.74
N SER A 76 -12.75 15.30 -4.96
CA SER A 76 -13.25 15.66 -6.31
C SER A 76 -12.15 16.21 -7.22
N GLY A 77 -11.22 17.01 -6.68
CA GLY A 77 -10.07 17.54 -7.42
C GLY A 77 -9.15 16.45 -7.97
N THR A 78 -8.79 15.47 -7.14
CA THR A 78 -8.00 14.30 -7.56
C THR A 78 -8.76 13.49 -8.61
N ALA A 79 -10.05 13.22 -8.40
CA ALA A 79 -10.89 12.48 -9.34
C ALA A 79 -10.94 13.15 -10.73
N ALA A 80 -11.11 14.47 -10.77
CA ALA A 80 -11.13 15.23 -12.02
C ALA A 80 -9.81 15.10 -12.80
N LYS A 81 -8.66 15.16 -12.12
CA LYS A 81 -7.34 15.02 -12.76
C LYS A 81 -7.06 13.58 -13.20
N VAL A 82 -7.51 12.57 -12.45
CA VAL A 82 -7.43 11.16 -12.89
C VAL A 82 -8.24 10.97 -14.17
N LYS A 83 -9.48 11.47 -14.23
CA LYS A 83 -10.30 11.39 -15.46
C LYS A 83 -9.65 12.12 -16.64
N ALA A 84 -9.06 13.29 -16.41
CA ALA A 84 -8.33 14.02 -17.44
C ALA A 84 -7.10 13.25 -17.96
N PHE A 85 -6.35 12.64 -17.06
CA PHE A 85 -5.23 11.77 -17.40
C PHE A 85 -5.66 10.54 -18.20
N GLN A 86 -6.74 9.87 -17.78
CA GLN A 86 -7.31 8.71 -18.47
C GLN A 86 -7.71 9.05 -19.91
N ARG A 87 -8.44 10.17 -20.11
CA ARG A 87 -8.79 10.66 -21.46
C ARG A 87 -7.55 10.91 -22.31
N ALA A 88 -6.55 11.60 -21.76
CA ALA A 88 -5.30 11.91 -22.46
C ALA A 88 -4.46 10.66 -22.80
N LYS A 89 -4.76 9.50 -22.19
CA LYS A 89 -4.11 8.21 -22.45
C LYS A 89 -5.02 7.20 -23.13
N HIS A 90 -6.18 7.63 -23.64
CA HIS A 90 -7.17 6.78 -24.31
C HIS A 90 -7.63 5.60 -23.45
N LEU A 91 -7.83 5.85 -22.15
CA LEU A 91 -8.42 4.92 -21.18
C LEU A 91 -9.87 5.34 -20.88
N THR A 92 -10.66 4.40 -20.34
CA THR A 92 -11.97 4.73 -19.74
C THR A 92 -11.80 5.77 -18.64
N ALA A 93 -12.49 6.91 -18.77
CA ALA A 93 -12.38 8.05 -17.86
C ALA A 93 -13.31 7.93 -16.63
N ASP A 94 -13.22 6.80 -15.92
CA ASP A 94 -14.05 6.46 -14.75
C ASP A 94 -13.59 7.15 -13.45
N GLY A 95 -12.38 7.73 -13.42
CA GLY A 95 -11.79 8.34 -12.23
C GLY A 95 -11.23 7.33 -11.24
N ILE A 96 -11.06 6.07 -11.65
CA ILE A 96 -10.51 4.97 -10.86
C ILE A 96 -9.10 4.64 -11.37
N VAL A 97 -8.13 4.69 -10.47
CA VAL A 97 -6.76 4.28 -10.76
C VAL A 97 -6.63 2.77 -10.53
N GLY A 98 -7.00 2.00 -11.55
CA GLY A 98 -6.76 0.55 -11.63
C GLY A 98 -5.50 0.20 -12.43
N PRO A 99 -5.25 -1.09 -12.70
CA PRO A 99 -4.04 -1.57 -13.38
C PRO A 99 -3.70 -0.83 -14.68
N ASN A 100 -4.68 -0.61 -15.56
CA ASN A 100 -4.47 0.10 -16.82
C ASN A 100 -4.05 1.56 -16.62
N THR A 101 -4.64 2.23 -15.63
CA THR A 101 -4.27 3.61 -15.27
C THR A 101 -2.87 3.64 -14.65
N TRP A 102 -2.55 2.72 -13.74
CA TRP A 102 -1.23 2.64 -13.08
C TRP A 102 -0.10 2.44 -14.08
N THR A 103 -0.19 1.44 -14.95
CA THR A 103 0.84 1.15 -15.96
C THR A 103 1.12 2.37 -16.84
N LYS A 104 0.11 3.19 -17.12
CA LYS A 104 0.29 4.43 -17.87
C LYS A 104 0.76 5.58 -17.00
N LEU A 105 0.45 5.63 -15.71
CA LEU A 105 0.73 6.73 -14.79
C LEU A 105 2.14 6.70 -14.19
N VAL A 106 2.66 5.53 -13.87
CA VAL A 106 4.00 5.38 -13.30
C VAL A 106 5.09 5.77 -14.31
N MET A 107 6.25 6.17 -13.81
CA MET A 107 7.41 6.50 -14.62
C MET A 107 8.67 5.90 -14.01
N THR A 108 9.62 5.51 -14.84
CA THR A 108 10.89 4.98 -14.35
C THR A 108 11.67 6.07 -13.62
N VAL A 109 12.05 5.82 -12.36
CA VAL A 109 12.83 6.75 -11.54
C VAL A 109 14.14 6.08 -11.13
N LYS A 110 15.26 6.79 -11.19
CA LYS A 110 16.59 6.27 -10.83
C LYS A 110 17.47 7.35 -10.22
N SER A 111 18.69 7.00 -9.83
CA SER A 111 19.66 7.97 -9.32
C SER A 111 19.85 9.13 -10.29
N GLY A 112 19.86 10.36 -9.76
CA GLY A 112 19.89 11.60 -10.53
C GLY A 112 18.50 12.16 -10.90
N SER A 113 17.43 11.35 -10.86
CA SER A 113 16.06 11.85 -11.03
C SER A 113 15.70 12.86 -9.92
N LYS A 114 14.84 13.82 -10.26
CA LYS A 114 14.32 14.84 -9.33
C LYS A 114 12.82 15.05 -9.55
N GLY A 115 12.12 15.58 -8.54
CA GLY A 115 10.74 16.05 -8.65
C GLY A 115 9.69 15.15 -8.00
N ALA A 116 8.42 15.34 -8.37
CA ALA A 116 7.28 14.76 -7.67
C ALA A 116 7.26 13.22 -7.70
N ALA A 117 7.69 12.59 -8.80
CA ALA A 117 7.79 11.13 -8.87
C ALA A 117 8.83 10.56 -7.90
N VAL A 118 9.95 11.25 -7.68
CA VAL A 118 10.93 10.85 -6.66
C VAL A 118 10.34 10.97 -5.26
N LYS A 119 9.62 12.06 -4.99
CA LYS A 119 8.92 12.25 -3.71
C LYS A 119 7.89 11.13 -3.45
N ALA A 120 7.23 10.64 -4.49
CA ALA A 120 6.33 9.50 -4.39
C ALA A 120 7.07 8.20 -4.03
N VAL A 121 8.21 7.92 -4.67
CA VAL A 121 9.09 6.79 -4.31
C VAL A 121 9.52 6.88 -2.84
N GLN A 122 9.99 8.05 -2.40
CA GLN A 122 10.48 8.24 -1.04
C GLN A 122 9.39 8.07 0.03
N ARG A 123 8.16 8.55 -0.26
CA ARG A 123 7.00 8.31 0.60
C ARG A 123 6.67 6.81 0.67
N GLN A 124 6.64 6.12 -0.47
CA GLN A 124 6.38 4.68 -0.50
C GLN A 124 7.47 3.86 0.18
N LEU A 125 8.75 4.21 0.02
CA LEU A 125 9.84 3.56 0.73
C LEU A 125 9.67 3.68 2.25
N THR A 126 9.39 4.90 2.73
CA THR A 126 9.16 5.14 4.16
C THR A 126 7.97 4.33 4.69
N ASP A 127 6.89 4.26 3.91
CA ASP A 127 5.71 3.45 4.22
C ASP A 127 6.01 1.95 4.29
N ASN A 128 6.90 1.48 3.42
CA ASN A 128 7.41 0.11 3.40
C ASN A 128 8.50 -0.15 4.46
N GLY A 129 8.73 0.77 5.41
CA GLY A 129 9.71 0.63 6.49
C GLY A 129 11.14 1.06 6.15
N TYR A 130 11.36 1.64 4.97
CA TYR A 130 12.66 2.14 4.51
C TYR A 130 12.71 3.66 4.65
N ALA A 131 12.92 4.14 5.88
CA ALA A 131 12.95 5.58 6.17
C ALA A 131 13.91 6.36 5.27
N VAL A 132 13.38 7.37 4.58
CA VAL A 132 14.08 8.35 3.75
C VAL A 132 13.38 9.71 3.82
N THR A 133 14.14 10.79 3.68
CA THR A 133 13.55 12.13 3.54
C THR A 133 12.87 12.25 2.17
N ALA A 134 11.62 12.69 2.15
CA ALA A 134 10.85 12.90 0.92
C ALA A 134 11.14 14.28 0.30
N ASP A 135 12.42 14.55 -0.01
CA ASP A 135 12.92 15.81 -0.57
C ASP A 135 12.72 15.94 -2.09
N GLY A 136 12.37 14.85 -2.78
CA GLY A 136 12.25 14.82 -4.23
C GLY A 136 13.58 14.72 -4.98
N VAL A 137 14.67 14.34 -4.30
CA VAL A 137 16.00 14.12 -4.90
C VAL A 137 16.39 12.66 -4.78
N PHE A 138 16.63 12.00 -5.92
CA PHE A 138 17.04 10.60 -5.93
C PHE A 138 18.57 10.49 -5.81
N GLY A 139 19.05 10.77 -4.59
CA GLY A 139 20.47 10.63 -4.22
C GLY A 139 20.87 9.20 -3.85
N SER A 140 22.10 9.05 -3.36
CA SER A 140 22.67 7.77 -2.92
C SER A 140 21.87 7.11 -1.79
N GLY A 141 21.34 7.90 -0.84
CA GLY A 141 20.48 7.41 0.24
C GLY A 141 19.21 6.74 -0.26
N THR A 142 18.48 7.40 -1.18
CA THR A 142 17.29 6.84 -1.84
C THR A 142 17.66 5.57 -2.63
N ALA A 143 18.74 5.60 -3.40
CA ALA A 143 19.19 4.45 -4.18
C ALA A 143 19.50 3.22 -3.32
N ALA A 144 20.18 3.41 -2.18
CA ALA A 144 20.49 2.33 -1.25
C ALA A 144 19.21 1.67 -0.70
N LYS A 145 18.19 2.49 -0.37
CA LYS A 145 16.90 2.01 0.15
C LYS A 145 16.06 1.31 -0.91
N VAL A 146 16.07 1.79 -2.16
CA VAL A 146 15.44 1.07 -3.29
C VAL A 146 16.07 -0.29 -3.48
N LYS A 147 17.41 -0.39 -3.51
CA LYS A 147 18.09 -1.70 -3.64
C LYS A 147 17.76 -2.63 -2.49
N ALA A 148 17.69 -2.12 -1.26
CA ALA A 148 17.30 -2.90 -0.09
C ALA A 148 15.85 -3.42 -0.20
N PHE A 149 14.93 -2.55 -0.59
CA PHE A 149 13.54 -2.91 -0.86
C PHE A 149 13.42 -3.98 -1.95
N GLN A 150 14.12 -3.79 -3.07
CA GLN A 150 14.11 -4.75 -4.19
C GLN A 150 14.60 -6.13 -3.75
N ARG A 151 15.72 -6.21 -3.01
CA ARG A 151 16.19 -7.49 -2.43
C ARG A 151 15.13 -8.14 -1.55
N ALA A 152 14.50 -7.38 -0.65
CA ALA A 152 13.47 -7.88 0.25
C ALA A 152 12.18 -8.32 -0.46
N LYS A 153 11.92 -7.82 -1.68
CA LYS A 153 10.78 -8.22 -2.51
C LYS A 153 11.15 -9.20 -3.62
N HIS A 154 12.37 -9.76 -3.60
CA HIS A 154 12.89 -10.67 -4.63
C HIS A 154 12.82 -10.08 -6.05
N LEU A 155 13.06 -8.77 -6.16
CA LEU A 155 13.23 -8.05 -7.41
C LEU A 155 14.72 -7.86 -7.71
N THR A 156 15.04 -7.59 -8.97
CA THR A 156 16.39 -7.20 -9.37
C THR A 156 16.83 -5.93 -8.62
N ALA A 157 17.84 -6.05 -7.76
CA ALA A 157 18.30 -4.97 -6.88
C ALA A 157 19.21 -3.94 -7.58
N ASN A 158 18.76 -3.43 -8.73
CA ASN A 158 19.50 -2.48 -9.58
C ASN A 158 19.38 -1.02 -9.11
N GLY A 159 18.49 -0.70 -8.17
CA GLY A 159 18.25 0.67 -7.69
C GLY A 159 17.42 1.52 -8.64
N VAL A 160 16.80 0.91 -9.66
CA VAL A 160 15.89 1.56 -10.61
C VAL A 160 14.46 1.22 -10.25
N VAL A 161 13.64 2.23 -10.05
CA VAL A 161 12.20 2.06 -9.78
C VAL A 161 11.46 2.00 -11.11
N ASP A 162 11.39 0.81 -11.68
CA ASP A 162 10.62 0.47 -12.87
C ASP A 162 9.17 0.07 -12.54
N VAL A 163 8.40 -0.37 -13.56
CA VAL A 163 6.99 -0.76 -13.40
C VAL A 163 6.79 -1.88 -12.37
N GLN A 164 7.72 -2.84 -12.30
CA GLN A 164 7.66 -3.95 -11.34
C GLN A 164 7.97 -3.47 -9.92
N THR A 165 8.99 -2.63 -9.77
CA THR A 165 9.35 -2.02 -8.50
C THR A 165 8.23 -1.09 -8.01
N TRP A 166 7.59 -0.32 -8.89
CA TRP A 166 6.41 0.47 -8.55
C TRP A 166 5.24 -0.41 -8.09
N ALA A 167 4.90 -1.46 -8.83
CA ALA A 167 3.85 -2.38 -8.44
C ALA A 167 4.11 -2.95 -7.05
N ALA A 168 5.36 -3.34 -6.76
CA ALA A 168 5.76 -3.81 -5.45
C ALA A 168 5.75 -2.72 -4.37
N LEU A 169 6.14 -1.47 -4.66
CA LEU A 169 6.14 -0.37 -3.71
C LEU A 169 4.71 -0.01 -3.26
N VAL A 170 3.82 0.16 -4.24
CA VAL A 170 2.42 0.55 -4.01
C VAL A 170 1.60 -0.63 -3.45
N ARG A 171 2.00 -1.88 -3.73
CA ARG A 171 1.41 -3.08 -3.10
C ARG A 171 2.01 -3.43 -1.73
N GLY A 172 3.28 -3.08 -1.53
CA GLY A 172 4.14 -3.53 -0.42
C GLY A 172 3.81 -2.85 0.90
N GLY A 173 3.12 -1.72 0.86
CA GLY A 173 2.21 -1.30 1.91
C GLY A 173 0.99 -2.22 1.86
N GLY A 174 1.07 -3.42 2.44
CA GLY A 174 -0.07 -4.30 2.66
C GLY A 174 -1.05 -3.65 3.65
N GLY A 175 -1.74 -2.61 3.18
CA GLY A 175 -2.61 -1.68 3.88
C GLY A 175 -2.11 -0.23 3.96
N THR A 176 -1.90 0.49 2.86
CA THR A 176 -1.82 1.97 2.90
C THR A 176 -2.59 2.66 1.76
N GLY A 177 -3.78 2.12 1.54
CA GLY A 177 -4.97 2.98 1.56
C GLY A 177 -5.09 3.66 2.92
N GLY A 178 -4.35 4.75 3.14
CA GLY A 178 -4.54 5.65 4.28
C GLY A 178 -5.88 6.42 4.26
N GLY A 179 -6.93 5.82 3.70
CA GLY A 179 -8.32 6.15 3.90
C GLY A 179 -9.04 4.92 4.40
N GLY A 180 -9.30 4.87 5.71
CA GLY A 180 -10.30 3.99 6.30
C GLY A 180 -10.19 2.48 6.03
N GLY A 181 -9.08 1.98 5.47
CA GLY A 181 -8.90 0.57 5.17
C GLY A 181 -8.71 -0.26 6.44
N LYS A 182 -9.34 -1.42 6.45
CA LYS A 182 -9.27 -2.44 7.50
C LYS A 182 -8.21 -3.49 7.13
N LEU A 183 -7.43 -3.95 8.11
CA LEU A 183 -6.35 -4.93 7.95
C LEU A 183 -6.83 -6.32 8.32
N SER A 184 -6.24 -7.37 7.72
CA SER A 184 -6.35 -8.72 8.29
C SER A 184 -5.54 -8.82 9.59
N ASP A 185 -5.87 -9.80 10.43
CA ASP A 185 -5.14 -10.04 11.69
C ASP A 185 -3.63 -10.21 11.43
N ALA A 186 -3.28 -11.03 10.44
CA ALA A 186 -1.89 -11.31 10.07
C ALA A 186 -1.14 -10.04 9.61
N GLN A 187 -1.79 -9.18 8.83
CA GLN A 187 -1.20 -7.92 8.36
C GLN A 187 -0.95 -6.95 9.53
N ALA A 188 -1.94 -6.76 10.40
CA ALA A 188 -1.80 -5.93 11.58
C ALA A 188 -0.71 -6.46 12.52
N ALA A 189 -0.74 -7.76 12.82
CA ALA A 189 0.25 -8.41 13.66
C ALA A 189 1.68 -8.30 13.10
N ALA A 190 1.86 -8.40 11.77
CA ALA A 190 3.17 -8.21 11.15
C ALA A 190 3.71 -6.78 11.34
N ARG A 191 2.87 -5.76 11.13
CA ARG A 191 3.26 -4.35 11.34
C ARG A 191 3.63 -4.06 12.78
N LEU A 192 2.82 -4.54 13.72
CA LEU A 192 3.07 -4.33 15.15
C LEU A 192 4.34 -5.03 15.61
N ARG A 193 4.57 -6.28 15.21
CA ARG A 193 5.80 -7.01 15.52
C ARG A 193 7.04 -6.32 14.96
N ALA A 194 6.97 -5.79 13.74
CA ALA A 194 8.06 -5.02 13.14
C ALA A 194 8.41 -3.74 13.94
N ALA A 195 7.43 -3.18 14.67
CA ALA A 195 7.63 -2.05 15.57
C ALA A 195 7.99 -2.46 17.02
N GLY A 196 8.22 -3.75 17.29
CA GLY A 196 8.50 -4.27 18.64
C GLY A 196 7.29 -4.23 19.58
N ILE A 197 6.07 -4.25 19.03
CA ILE A 197 4.81 -4.30 19.79
C ILE A 197 4.32 -5.74 19.81
N THR A 198 3.94 -6.23 20.99
CA THR A 198 3.43 -7.59 21.18
C THR A 198 1.92 -7.60 21.42
N ARG A 199 1.32 -8.78 21.28
CA ARG A 199 -0.11 -9.04 21.56
C ARG A 199 -0.21 -10.16 22.58
N SER A 200 -1.10 -10.00 23.56
CA SER A 200 -1.48 -11.02 24.52
C SER A 200 -2.95 -11.37 24.33
N SER A 201 -3.31 -12.65 24.29
CA SER A 201 -4.66 -13.16 24.06
C SER A 201 -4.96 -14.26 25.07
N SER A 202 -5.99 -14.11 25.90
CA SER A 202 -6.30 -15.06 26.97
C SER A 202 -6.75 -16.43 26.44
N GLY A 203 -7.44 -16.46 25.30
CA GLY A 203 -7.84 -17.67 24.59
C GLY A 203 -6.78 -18.20 23.61
N ASN A 204 -5.59 -17.60 23.56
CA ASN A 204 -4.51 -17.94 22.62
C ASN A 204 -4.98 -18.02 21.15
N CYS A 205 -5.84 -17.09 20.75
CA CYS A 205 -6.50 -17.10 19.45
C CYS A 205 -6.67 -15.70 18.86
N THR A 206 -7.07 -15.65 17.59
CA THR A 206 -7.25 -14.41 16.81
C THR A 206 -8.62 -14.32 16.15
N ASN A 207 -9.53 -15.25 16.49
CA ASN A 207 -10.87 -15.27 15.95
C ASN A 207 -11.69 -14.12 16.54
N ARG A 208 -12.07 -13.18 15.67
CA ARG A 208 -12.84 -12.00 16.01
C ARG A 208 -14.20 -12.31 16.65
N ASN A 209 -14.79 -13.45 16.34
CA ASN A 209 -16.10 -13.85 16.86
C ASN A 209 -16.02 -14.55 18.24
N ASN A 210 -14.84 -14.61 18.84
CA ASN A 210 -14.64 -15.17 20.17
C ASN A 210 -14.09 -14.09 21.12
N LYS A 211 -14.87 -13.77 22.15
CA LYS A 211 -14.57 -12.74 23.16
C LYS A 211 -13.29 -12.99 23.97
N ASN A 212 -12.79 -14.23 23.99
CA ASN A 212 -11.54 -14.56 24.68
C ASN A 212 -10.30 -14.38 23.77
N CYS A 213 -10.49 -14.07 22.49
CA CYS A 213 -9.39 -13.79 21.57
C CYS A 213 -9.07 -12.31 21.54
N THR A 214 -7.80 -11.97 21.41
CA THR A 214 -7.38 -10.64 20.95
C THR A 214 -7.21 -10.68 19.42
N SER A 215 -8.25 -10.25 18.71
CA SER A 215 -8.24 -10.24 17.24
C SER A 215 -7.88 -8.86 16.71
N LEU A 216 -7.04 -8.80 15.69
CA LEU A 216 -6.77 -7.58 14.93
C LEU A 216 -7.42 -7.62 13.55
N GLN A 217 -8.27 -8.63 13.29
CA GLN A 217 -9.01 -8.70 12.05
C GLN A 217 -9.90 -7.47 11.92
N ASP A 218 -9.90 -6.86 10.75
CA ASP A 218 -10.62 -5.64 10.44
C ASP A 218 -10.21 -4.39 11.26
N ILE A 219 -9.05 -4.43 11.94
CA ILE A 219 -8.53 -3.23 12.59
C ILE A 219 -8.16 -2.19 11.54
N ARG A 220 -8.38 -0.91 11.83
CA ARG A 220 -8.02 0.14 10.87
C ARG A 220 -6.51 0.29 10.80
N VAL A 221 -6.03 0.54 9.58
CA VAL A 221 -4.63 0.94 9.35
C VAL A 221 -4.23 2.09 10.29
N ARG A 222 -5.09 3.11 10.41
CA ARG A 222 -4.85 4.28 11.28
C ARG A 222 -4.69 3.93 12.76
N THR A 223 -5.44 2.93 13.23
CA THR A 223 -5.35 2.45 14.62
C THR A 223 -3.99 1.80 14.85
N VAL A 224 -3.56 0.92 13.92
CA VAL A 224 -2.23 0.28 13.99
C VAL A 224 -1.10 1.32 13.92
N ASP A 225 -1.17 2.26 12.97
CA ASP A 225 -0.19 3.34 12.85
C ASP A 225 -0.17 4.24 14.09
N GLY A 226 -1.33 4.46 14.70
CA GLY A 226 -1.49 5.19 15.96
C GLY A 226 -0.77 4.52 17.12
N VAL A 227 -0.92 3.19 17.28
CA VAL A 227 -0.22 2.43 18.32
C VAL A 227 1.29 2.39 18.06
N ILE A 228 1.73 2.27 16.79
CA ILE A 228 3.14 2.37 16.42
C ILE A 228 3.70 3.75 16.77
N ALA A 229 2.93 4.81 16.51
CA ALA A 229 3.32 6.17 16.88
C ALA A 229 3.39 6.33 18.40
N LEU A 230 2.47 5.74 19.17
CA LEU A 230 2.52 5.70 20.64
C LEU A 230 3.81 5.01 21.12
N LYS A 231 4.14 3.83 20.60
CA LYS A 231 5.39 3.11 20.92
C LYS A 231 6.62 3.98 20.65
N ARG A 232 6.70 4.57 19.45
CA ARG A 232 7.86 5.38 19.05
C ARG A 232 8.03 6.64 19.89
N LYS A 233 6.93 7.36 20.18
CA LYS A 233 6.99 8.62 20.92
C LYS A 233 7.21 8.42 22.42
N SER A 234 6.61 7.37 22.98
CA SER A 234 6.73 7.08 24.41
C SER A 234 7.99 6.31 24.77
N GLY A 235 8.56 5.55 23.82
CA GLY A 235 9.61 4.56 24.09
C GLY A 235 9.11 3.32 24.86
N CYS A 236 7.91 3.36 25.45
CA CYS A 236 7.37 2.34 26.34
C CYS A 236 7.21 0.99 25.67
N ARG A 237 7.35 -0.11 26.42
CA ARG A 237 6.88 -1.42 25.95
C ARG A 237 5.36 -1.37 25.79
N ILE A 238 4.86 -1.70 24.61
CA ILE A 238 3.44 -1.75 24.29
C ILE A 238 3.02 -3.20 24.09
N VAL A 239 1.98 -3.61 24.80
CA VAL A 239 1.34 -4.92 24.66
C VAL A 239 -0.13 -4.68 24.37
N ILE A 240 -0.63 -5.19 23.23
CA ILE A 240 -2.04 -5.17 22.91
C ILE A 240 -2.74 -6.28 23.66
N THR A 241 -3.80 -5.95 24.39
CA THR A 241 -4.58 -6.87 25.24
C THR A 241 -5.99 -7.13 24.70
N GLY A 242 -6.45 -6.30 23.76
CA GLY A 242 -7.77 -6.35 23.17
C GLY A 242 -7.76 -5.60 21.84
N GLY A 243 -8.56 -6.06 20.88
CA GLY A 243 -8.54 -5.62 19.51
C GLY A 243 -9.95 -5.38 18.99
N THR A 244 -10.40 -6.17 18.03
CA THR A 244 -11.67 -5.95 17.29
C THR A 244 -12.71 -7.03 17.56
N GLU A 245 -12.44 -7.91 18.53
CA GLU A 245 -13.29 -9.04 18.92
C GLU A 245 -14.70 -8.63 19.39
N VAL A 246 -15.61 -9.61 19.40
CA VAL A 246 -16.97 -9.46 19.93
C VAL A 246 -16.97 -9.25 21.45
N GLY A 247 -17.99 -8.55 21.96
CA GLY A 247 -18.17 -8.29 23.39
C GLY A 247 -18.05 -6.82 23.79
N HIS A 248 -17.65 -5.95 22.85
CA HIS A 248 -17.50 -4.51 23.06
C HIS A 248 -18.73 -3.70 22.63
N ALA A 249 -18.91 -2.53 23.22
CA ALA A 249 -20.01 -1.62 22.85
C ALA A 249 -19.96 -1.25 21.36
N GLY A 250 -21.14 -1.22 20.72
CA GLY A 250 -21.32 -0.84 19.32
C GLY A 250 -21.12 0.66 19.09
N GLY A 251 -21.24 1.09 17.83
CA GLY A 251 -21.13 2.49 17.41
C GLY A 251 -19.99 2.75 16.43
N THR A 252 -19.95 3.96 15.87
CA THR A 252 -19.00 4.33 14.80
C THR A 252 -17.55 4.15 15.23
N TYR A 253 -17.17 4.69 16.40
CA TYR A 253 -15.81 4.63 16.95
C TYR A 253 -15.70 3.50 17.99
N SER A 254 -15.76 2.26 17.52
CA SER A 254 -15.76 1.05 18.35
C SER A 254 -14.61 0.10 18.01
N HIS A 255 -14.36 -0.86 18.90
CA HIS A 255 -13.50 -2.03 18.63
C HIS A 255 -13.97 -2.75 17.36
N TRP A 256 -15.29 -2.96 17.24
CA TRP A 256 -15.84 -3.66 16.08
C TRP A 256 -15.59 -2.95 14.74
N ASN A 257 -15.50 -1.62 14.77
CA ASN A 257 -15.21 -0.84 13.58
C ASN A 257 -13.71 -0.56 13.39
N GLY A 258 -12.87 -1.17 14.24
CA GLY A 258 -11.42 -1.13 14.17
C GLY A 258 -10.80 0.19 14.60
N TYR A 259 -11.56 1.06 15.29
CA TYR A 259 -11.12 2.37 15.77
C TYR A 259 -10.45 2.33 17.13
N LYS A 260 -10.73 1.27 17.89
CA LYS A 260 -10.23 1.07 19.25
C LYS A 260 -9.26 -0.09 19.33
N VAL A 261 -8.40 -0.05 20.34
CA VAL A 261 -7.45 -1.09 20.68
C VAL A 261 -7.07 -0.95 22.14
N ASP A 262 -7.02 -2.08 22.85
CA ASP A 262 -6.64 -2.08 24.26
C ASP A 262 -5.14 -2.27 24.40
N VAL A 263 -4.51 -1.38 25.16
CA VAL A 263 -3.09 -1.44 25.47
C VAL A 263 -2.91 -1.66 26.95
N ALA A 264 -2.07 -2.63 27.32
CA ALA A 264 -1.77 -2.94 28.71
C ALA A 264 -1.39 -1.68 29.51
N ARG A 265 -2.00 -1.52 30.69
CA ARG A 265 -1.79 -0.38 31.56
C ARG A 265 -0.46 -0.54 32.30
N THR A 266 0.59 0.07 31.77
CA THR A 266 1.90 0.14 32.43
C THR A 266 2.15 1.55 32.96
N SER A 267 2.98 1.67 34.00
CA SER A 267 3.38 2.98 34.52
C SER A 267 3.98 3.88 33.44
N CYS A 268 4.80 3.33 32.53
CA CYS A 268 5.37 4.07 31.41
C CYS A 268 4.29 4.66 30.48
N VAL A 269 3.34 3.83 30.04
CA VAL A 269 2.26 4.26 29.13
C VAL A 269 1.37 5.29 29.82
N THR A 270 0.99 5.04 31.07
CA THR A 270 0.17 5.97 31.88
C THR A 270 0.86 7.32 32.04
N ASN A 271 2.14 7.35 32.40
CA ASN A 271 2.90 8.60 32.55
C ASN A 271 3.01 9.37 31.24
N TYR A 272 3.26 8.67 30.13
CA TYR A 272 3.30 9.30 28.81
C TYR A 272 1.94 9.92 28.45
N ILE A 273 0.83 9.19 28.62
CA ILE A 273 -0.51 9.70 28.32
C ILE A 273 -0.81 10.93 29.16
N HIS A 274 -0.61 10.87 30.48
CA HIS A 274 -0.87 12.00 31.37
C HIS A 274 -0.03 13.24 31.03
N GLY A 275 1.21 13.06 30.57
CA GLY A 275 2.08 14.17 30.18
C GLY A 275 1.81 14.76 28.80
N HIS A 276 1.13 14.02 27.90
CA HIS A 276 0.99 14.39 26.48
C HIS A 276 -0.46 14.51 26.00
N SER A 277 -1.42 14.46 26.93
CA SER A 277 -2.84 14.62 26.64
C SER A 277 -3.53 15.36 27.77
N ARG A 278 -4.76 15.82 27.54
CA ARG A 278 -5.52 16.57 28.54
C ARG A 278 -6.63 15.70 29.12
N LYS A 279 -6.69 15.60 30.45
CA LYS A 279 -7.84 15.00 31.13
C LYS A 279 -9.12 15.75 30.72
N HIS A 280 -10.13 15.03 30.25
CA HIS A 280 -11.30 15.63 29.62
C HIS A 280 -12.58 15.38 30.42
N HIS A 281 -13.06 14.14 30.46
CA HIS A 281 -14.32 13.78 31.09
C HIS A 281 -14.28 12.36 31.64
N LYS A 282 -15.25 12.02 32.49
CA LYS A 282 -15.49 10.66 32.95
C LYS A 282 -16.61 10.05 32.11
N ARG A 283 -16.40 8.85 31.57
CA ARG A 283 -17.43 8.05 30.87
C ARG A 283 -18.46 7.50 31.88
N GLY A 284 -19.60 7.04 31.36
CA GLY A 284 -20.68 6.45 32.18
C GLY A 284 -20.28 5.17 32.92
N ASP A 285 -19.31 4.42 32.40
CA ASP A 285 -18.68 3.27 33.06
C ASP A 285 -17.65 3.64 34.14
N GLY A 286 -17.36 4.93 34.31
CA GLY A 286 -16.41 5.44 35.28
C GLY A 286 -14.98 5.63 34.78
N ALA A 287 -14.67 5.32 33.52
CA ALA A 287 -13.33 5.54 32.95
C ALA A 287 -13.05 7.04 32.77
N TRP A 288 -11.89 7.51 33.20
CA TRP A 288 -11.44 8.86 32.87
C TRP A 288 -10.82 8.89 31.47
N VAL A 289 -11.28 9.82 30.64
CA VAL A 289 -10.78 10.01 29.28
C VAL A 289 -9.76 11.14 29.26
N TRP A 290 -8.61 10.84 28.65
CA TRP A 290 -7.58 11.81 28.29
C TRP A 290 -7.54 12.01 26.78
N ARG A 291 -7.57 13.27 26.34
CA ARG A 291 -7.82 13.65 24.95
C ARG A 291 -6.62 14.35 24.32
N VAL A 292 -6.35 13.99 23.08
CA VAL A 292 -5.43 14.70 22.17
C VAL A 292 -6.24 15.35 21.07
N THR A 293 -5.98 16.63 20.83
CA THR A 293 -6.59 17.40 19.74
C THR A 293 -5.54 17.88 18.75
N SER A 294 -5.94 18.04 17.49
CA SER A 294 -5.14 18.66 16.44
C SER A 294 -6.05 19.51 15.57
N GLY A 295 -5.70 20.78 15.36
CA GLY A 295 -6.52 21.72 14.60
C GLY A 295 -7.95 21.86 15.13
N GLY A 296 -8.13 21.82 16.45
CA GLY A 296 -9.43 21.92 17.12
C GLY A 296 -10.29 20.65 17.09
N ARG A 297 -9.81 19.54 16.50
CA ARG A 297 -10.54 18.26 16.44
C ARG A 297 -9.89 17.21 17.34
N THR A 298 -10.71 16.36 17.94
CA THR A 298 -10.24 15.15 18.63
C THR A 298 -9.57 14.21 17.64
N VAL A 299 -8.36 13.76 17.96
CA VAL A 299 -7.62 12.78 17.15
C VAL A 299 -7.35 11.50 17.90
N ILE A 300 -7.21 11.55 19.23
CA ILE A 300 -7.04 10.37 20.08
C ILE A 300 -7.76 10.60 21.41
N ASP A 301 -8.50 9.60 21.87
CA ASP A 301 -8.99 9.51 23.25
C ASP A 301 -8.38 8.26 23.91
N TYR A 302 -7.83 8.44 25.11
CA TYR A 302 -7.31 7.38 25.98
C TYR A 302 -8.24 7.24 27.18
N ALA A 303 -9.02 6.17 27.26
CA ALA A 303 -9.85 5.87 28.43
C ALA A 303 -9.08 4.96 29.41
N ASP A 304 -8.91 5.43 30.65
CA ASP A 304 -8.26 4.64 31.71
C ASP A 304 -9.28 3.68 32.33
N GLU A 305 -9.28 2.42 31.89
CA GLU A 305 -10.07 1.34 32.47
C GLU A 305 -9.25 0.59 33.51
N ASN A 306 -8.87 1.31 34.58
CA ASN A 306 -7.93 0.81 35.59
C ASN A 306 -8.38 -0.51 36.24
N TRP A 307 -9.69 -0.76 36.36
CA TRP A 307 -10.27 -2.01 36.87
C TRP A 307 -10.00 -3.21 35.96
N ALA A 308 -9.80 -2.98 34.66
CA ALA A 308 -9.51 -4.00 33.66
C ALA A 308 -8.03 -4.00 33.21
N ASN A 309 -7.19 -3.22 33.90
CA ASN A 309 -5.73 -3.12 33.71
C ASN A 309 -5.28 -2.82 32.27
N HIS A 310 -6.06 -2.04 31.52
CA HIS A 310 -5.69 -1.58 30.19
C HIS A 310 -6.16 -0.14 29.94
N TRP A 311 -5.62 0.45 28.88
CA TRP A 311 -6.10 1.68 28.26
C TRP A 311 -6.93 1.32 27.03
N ASP A 312 -8.19 1.74 26.99
CA ASP A 312 -9.03 1.69 25.78
C ASP A 312 -8.74 2.93 24.93
N ILE A 313 -8.00 2.75 23.83
CA ILE A 313 -7.49 3.85 23.01
C ILE A 313 -8.28 3.94 21.71
N THR A 314 -8.91 5.10 21.48
CA THR A 314 -9.65 5.41 20.25
C THR A 314 -8.85 6.32 19.34
N TYR A 315 -8.67 5.95 18.08
CA TYR A 315 -8.00 6.76 17.05
C TYR A 315 -8.98 7.21 15.97
N TYR A 316 -9.21 8.53 15.82
CA TYR A 316 -10.28 9.10 14.97
C TYR A 316 -9.89 9.30 13.49
#